data_AF-A6QUV8-F1
#
_entry.id   AF-A6QUV8-F1
#
_cell.length_a   1.000
_cell.length_b   1.000
_cell.length_c   1.000
_cell.angle_alpha   90.00
_cell.angle_beta   90.00
_cell.angle_gamma   90.00
#
_symmetry.space_group_name_H-M   'P 1'
#
loop_
_entity.id
_entity.type
_entity.pdbx_description
1 polymer ?
#
loop_
_entity_poly.entity_id
_entity_poly.type
_entity_poly.pdbx_seq_one_letter_code
_entity_poly.pdbx_strand_id
1 'polypeptide(L)'
;MAPSLGPVLPDALSPSLHLDHPTDTENKAIWTLTSNSWKDALPADVYLEESLHLMTVPLAKDGGMTQWVLVDKNLLRERRPLLASCETFRKRSWVSDTYGNVAEFITHGVASVYCDPRYRGRGYASRLMKELAEVLPKWQTAKTKECIASVLFSDIVRRFYTNLKWYAFPSYHVEFPPWVPSAGASPTATPLFAGDLAKLCKQDEALALKTMATPRTYHMLWHHAKEEFATKVLLNLQPQVKGAISGERGNRIWAIWDAPGSTNLPRTQYPTTLSISCGL
;
A
#
# COMPACT_ATOMS: atom_id res chain seq x y z
N MET A 1 -44.99 -29.01 4.46
CA MET A 1 -44.51 -27.63 4.26
C MET A 1 -43.64 -27.63 3.02
N ALA A 2 -44.00 -26.87 1.99
CA ALA A 2 -43.11 -26.67 0.84
C ALA A 2 -41.89 -25.85 1.29
N PRO A 3 -40.67 -26.16 0.84
CA PRO A 3 -39.52 -25.31 1.12
C PRO A 3 -39.79 -23.94 0.48
N SER A 4 -39.71 -22.87 1.28
CA SER A 4 -39.71 -21.52 0.75
C SER A 4 -38.51 -21.39 -0.19
N LEU A 5 -38.77 -21.37 -1.50
CA LEU A 5 -37.76 -21.07 -2.49
C LEU A 5 -37.29 -19.64 -2.19
N GLY A 6 -36.11 -19.53 -1.60
CA GLY A 6 -35.42 -18.26 -1.46
C GLY A 6 -35.29 -17.58 -2.83
N PRO A 7 -35.08 -16.25 -2.86
CA PRO A 7 -34.95 -15.51 -4.11
C PRO A 7 -33.92 -16.19 -5.01
N VAL A 8 -34.31 -16.49 -6.25
CA VAL A 8 -33.41 -17.05 -7.27
C VAL A 8 -32.28 -16.04 -7.48
N LEU A 9 -31.07 -16.43 -7.10
CA LEU A 9 -29.89 -15.57 -7.23
C LEU A 9 -29.40 -15.56 -8.68
N PRO A 10 -29.01 -14.39 -9.22
CA PRO A 10 -28.50 -14.27 -10.58
C PRO A 10 -27.14 -14.96 -10.73
N ASP A 11 -26.84 -15.50 -11.92
CA ASP A 11 -25.49 -15.98 -12.22
C ASP A 11 -24.46 -14.84 -12.11
N ALA A 12 -23.24 -15.11 -11.62
CA ALA A 12 -22.22 -14.07 -11.45
C ALA A 12 -21.72 -13.46 -12.77
N LEU A 13 -21.95 -14.13 -13.90
CA LEU A 13 -21.70 -13.63 -15.24
C LEU A 13 -22.88 -12.85 -15.83
N SER A 14 -24.00 -12.74 -15.10
CA SER A 14 -25.17 -12.00 -15.59
C SER A 14 -24.81 -10.53 -15.90
N PRO A 15 -25.19 -10.00 -17.07
CA PRO A 15 -24.96 -8.60 -17.43
C PRO A 15 -25.86 -7.62 -16.64
N SER A 16 -26.78 -8.14 -15.81
CA SER A 16 -27.59 -7.33 -14.90
C SER A 16 -26.82 -6.92 -13.63
N LEU A 17 -25.78 -7.67 -13.26
CA LEU A 17 -24.95 -7.32 -12.11
C LEU A 17 -24.08 -6.12 -12.41
N HIS A 18 -23.93 -5.23 -11.43
CA HIS A 18 -23.10 -4.03 -11.53
C HIS A 18 -22.68 -3.56 -10.13
N LEU A 19 -21.70 -2.65 -10.09
CA LEU A 19 -21.41 -1.87 -8.89
C LEU A 19 -22.41 -0.75 -8.69
N ASP A 20 -22.86 -0.61 -7.45
CA ASP A 20 -23.60 0.55 -6.98
C ASP A 20 -23.10 0.99 -5.60
N HIS A 21 -23.60 2.13 -5.14
CA HIS A 21 -23.38 2.63 -3.79
C HIS A 21 -24.51 2.18 -2.85
N PRO A 22 -24.18 1.61 -1.68
CA PRO A 22 -25.18 1.24 -0.70
C PRO A 22 -25.87 2.48 -0.12
N THR A 23 -27.15 2.33 0.19
CA THR A 23 -27.89 3.21 1.11
C THR A 23 -27.40 3.04 2.54
N ASP A 24 -27.77 3.95 3.45
CA ASP A 24 -27.46 3.81 4.87
C ASP A 24 -28.00 2.52 5.49
N THR A 25 -29.19 2.09 5.06
CA THR A 25 -29.77 0.81 5.50
C THR A 25 -28.98 -0.38 4.97
N GLU A 26 -28.53 -0.34 3.71
CA GLU A 26 -27.66 -1.38 3.15
C GLU A 26 -26.29 -1.40 3.85
N ASN A 27 -25.70 -0.25 4.19
CA ASN A 27 -24.47 -0.18 4.99
C ASN A 27 -24.64 -0.83 6.36
N LYS A 28 -25.72 -0.52 7.10
CA LYS A 28 -26.02 -1.18 8.38
C LYS A 28 -26.16 -2.70 8.22
N ALA A 29 -26.79 -3.16 7.14
CA ALA A 29 -26.90 -4.59 6.85
C ALA A 29 -25.52 -5.22 6.57
N ILE A 30 -24.65 -4.55 5.80
CA ILE A 30 -23.27 -4.99 5.55
C ILE A 30 -22.51 -5.09 6.86
N TRP A 31 -22.50 -4.06 7.69
CA TRP A 31 -21.78 -4.06 8.96
C TRP A 31 -22.30 -5.11 9.92
N THR A 32 -23.62 -5.33 9.94
CA THR A 32 -24.21 -6.43 10.72
C THR A 32 -23.65 -7.78 10.28
N LEU A 33 -23.57 -8.01 8.96
CA LEU A 33 -23.03 -9.26 8.41
C LEU A 33 -21.52 -9.41 8.68
N THR A 34 -20.74 -8.34 8.53
CA THR A 34 -19.28 -8.37 8.70
C THR A 34 -18.84 -8.42 10.16
N SER A 35 -19.70 -7.98 11.10
CA SER A 35 -19.41 -8.01 12.54
C SER A 35 -18.98 -9.40 13.02
N ASN A 36 -19.56 -10.47 12.46
CA ASN A 36 -19.18 -11.85 12.80
C ASN A 36 -17.72 -12.18 12.51
N SER A 37 -17.08 -11.47 11.58
CA SER A 37 -15.68 -11.67 11.19
C SER A 37 -14.75 -10.62 11.78
N TRP A 38 -15.21 -9.37 11.92
CA TRP A 38 -14.31 -8.22 12.12
C TRP A 38 -14.63 -7.33 13.33
N LYS A 39 -15.62 -7.69 14.17
CA LYS A 39 -15.92 -6.91 15.39
C LYS A 39 -14.86 -7.01 16.49
N ASP A 40 -13.91 -7.94 16.36
CA ASP A 40 -12.94 -8.25 17.40
C ASP A 40 -13.64 -8.48 18.77
N ALA A 41 -13.18 -7.81 19.82
CA ALA A 41 -13.76 -7.85 21.17
C ALA A 41 -15.02 -6.98 21.33
N LEU A 42 -15.39 -6.14 20.35
CA LEU A 42 -16.53 -5.24 20.47
C LEU A 42 -17.87 -5.99 20.47
N PRO A 43 -18.87 -5.52 21.23
CA PRO A 43 -20.27 -5.83 21.00
C PRO A 43 -20.70 -5.43 19.57
N ALA A 44 -21.68 -6.15 19.01
CA ALA A 44 -22.07 -5.95 17.61
C ALA A 44 -22.69 -4.58 17.35
N ASP A 45 -23.52 -4.08 18.26
CA ASP A 45 -24.09 -2.73 18.22
C ASP A 45 -23.00 -1.65 18.26
N VAL A 46 -22.00 -1.81 19.12
CA VAL A 46 -20.85 -0.90 19.21
C VAL A 46 -20.00 -0.92 17.93
N TYR A 47 -19.80 -2.09 17.32
CA TYR A 47 -19.09 -2.20 16.03
C TYR A 47 -19.83 -1.47 14.89
N LEU A 48 -21.18 -1.47 14.91
CA LEU A 48 -21.97 -0.70 13.94
C LEU A 48 -21.80 0.82 14.15
N GLU A 49 -21.76 1.27 15.40
CA GLU A 49 -21.47 2.67 15.74
C GLU A 49 -20.07 3.08 15.32
N GLU A 50 -19.07 2.22 15.56
CA GLU A 50 -17.69 2.41 15.10
C GLU A 50 -17.64 2.51 13.57
N SER A 51 -18.29 1.60 12.85
CA SER A 51 -18.30 1.60 11.38
C SER A 51 -18.87 2.90 10.83
N LEU A 52 -19.96 3.40 11.41
CA LEU A 52 -20.53 4.70 11.04
C LEU A 52 -19.58 5.86 11.38
N HIS A 53 -18.97 5.84 12.57
CA HIS A 53 -18.01 6.86 12.99
C HIS A 53 -16.78 6.93 12.08
N LEU A 54 -16.24 5.78 11.67
CA LEU A 54 -15.07 5.69 10.81
C LEU A 54 -15.32 6.26 9.40
N MET A 55 -16.57 6.41 8.96
CA MET A 55 -16.89 7.15 7.73
C MET A 55 -16.66 8.66 7.85
N THR A 56 -16.57 9.18 9.08
CA THR A 56 -16.49 10.62 9.38
C THR A 56 -15.07 11.11 9.70
N VAL A 57 -14.13 10.18 9.91
CA VAL A 57 -12.74 10.53 10.28
C VAL A 57 -11.98 11.08 9.06
N PRO A 58 -10.87 11.83 9.26
CA PRO A 58 -10.19 12.55 8.18
C PRO A 58 -9.83 11.76 6.93
N LEU A 59 -9.56 10.46 7.07
CA LEU A 59 -9.25 9.60 5.92
C LEU A 59 -10.49 9.29 5.06
N ALA A 60 -11.67 9.18 5.67
CA ALA A 60 -12.88 8.67 5.01
C ALA A 60 -13.86 9.78 4.60
N LYS A 61 -13.90 10.87 5.37
CA LYS A 61 -14.79 12.01 5.13
C LYS A 61 -14.54 12.69 3.79
N ASP A 62 -15.48 13.53 3.37
CA ASP A 62 -15.35 14.39 2.18
C ASP A 62 -15.00 13.62 0.88
N GLY A 63 -15.52 12.39 0.76
CA GLY A 63 -15.23 11.50 -0.36
C GLY A 63 -13.89 10.77 -0.25
N GLY A 64 -13.20 10.80 0.89
CA GLY A 64 -11.98 10.01 1.12
C GLY A 64 -12.22 8.50 1.07
N MET A 65 -13.45 8.06 1.38
CA MET A 65 -13.90 6.68 1.27
C MET A 65 -15.11 6.55 0.34
N THR A 66 -15.23 5.43 -0.36
CA THR A 66 -16.41 5.06 -1.15
C THR A 66 -16.81 3.63 -0.82
N GLN A 67 -18.09 3.43 -0.48
CA GLN A 67 -18.67 2.10 -0.29
C GLN A 67 -19.20 1.56 -1.63
N TRP A 68 -19.01 0.26 -1.85
CA TRP A 68 -19.39 -0.44 -3.07
C TRP A 68 -20.15 -1.72 -2.75
N VAL A 69 -21.22 -1.96 -3.51
CA VAL A 69 -21.98 -3.22 -3.47
C VAL A 69 -22.16 -3.78 -4.88
N LEU A 70 -22.08 -5.11 -5.00
CA LEU A 70 -22.48 -5.83 -6.19
C LEU A 70 -23.95 -6.23 -6.06
N VAL A 71 -24.77 -5.75 -6.99
CA VAL A 71 -26.23 -5.93 -6.97
C VAL A 71 -26.78 -6.09 -8.39
N ASP A 72 -27.99 -6.62 -8.51
CA ASP A 72 -28.72 -6.68 -9.77
C ASP A 72 -29.44 -5.34 -10.05
N LYS A 73 -29.14 -4.71 -11.19
CA LYS A 73 -29.73 -3.41 -11.58
C LYS A 73 -31.22 -3.45 -11.86
N ASN A 74 -31.79 -4.63 -12.09
CA ASN A 74 -33.22 -4.80 -12.37
C ASN A 74 -34.05 -4.92 -11.08
N LEU A 75 -33.41 -5.01 -9.91
CA LEU A 75 -34.08 -5.10 -8.62
C LEU A 75 -34.13 -3.73 -7.94
N LEU A 76 -35.25 -3.46 -7.25
CA LEU A 76 -35.43 -2.26 -6.45
C LEU A 76 -34.42 -2.22 -5.30
N ARG A 77 -33.90 -1.03 -4.97
CA ARG A 77 -32.85 -0.84 -3.96
C ARG A 77 -33.23 -1.41 -2.59
N GLU A 78 -34.50 -1.35 -2.21
CA GLU A 78 -34.99 -1.81 -0.92
C GLU A 78 -35.09 -3.34 -0.81
N ARG A 79 -35.02 -4.06 -1.94
CA ARG A 79 -35.26 -5.51 -2.00
C ARG A 79 -34.15 -6.28 -2.71
N ARG A 80 -33.12 -5.60 -3.20
CA ARG A 80 -32.02 -6.24 -3.91
C ARG A 80 -31.09 -6.96 -2.93
N PRO A 81 -30.67 -8.20 -3.22
CA PRO A 81 -29.63 -8.86 -2.44
C PRO A 81 -28.29 -8.15 -2.58
N LEU A 82 -27.58 -7.96 -1.45
CA LEU A 82 -26.19 -7.50 -1.43
C LEU A 82 -25.27 -8.71 -1.65
N LEU A 83 -24.85 -8.95 -2.89
CA LEU A 83 -24.16 -10.18 -3.28
C LEU A 83 -22.70 -10.21 -2.80
N ALA A 84 -22.06 -9.05 -2.83
CA ALA A 84 -20.72 -8.80 -2.29
C ALA A 84 -20.56 -7.29 -2.04
N SER A 85 -19.63 -6.91 -1.17
CA SER A 85 -19.35 -5.51 -0.84
C SER A 85 -17.86 -5.28 -0.64
N CYS A 86 -17.43 -4.03 -0.77
CA CYS A 86 -16.12 -3.56 -0.33
C CYS A 86 -16.16 -2.04 -0.14
N GLU A 87 -15.07 -1.49 0.36
CA GLU A 87 -14.86 -0.05 0.39
C GLU A 87 -13.51 0.31 -0.21
N THR A 88 -13.39 1.53 -0.72
CA THR A 88 -12.15 2.04 -1.29
C THR A 88 -11.78 3.38 -0.66
N PHE A 89 -10.52 3.51 -0.26
CA PHE A 89 -9.95 4.74 0.29
C PHE A 89 -9.05 5.42 -0.74
N ARG A 90 -9.32 6.70 -1.01
CA ARG A 90 -8.47 7.52 -1.87
C ARG A 90 -7.19 7.90 -1.14
N LYS A 91 -6.05 7.46 -1.65
CA LYS A 91 -4.72 7.78 -1.11
C LYS A 91 -3.93 8.63 -2.09
N ARG A 92 -3.11 9.54 -1.55
CA ARG A 92 -1.99 10.13 -2.29
C ARG A 92 -0.87 9.11 -2.33
N SER A 93 -0.23 9.03 -3.49
CA SER A 93 0.92 8.14 -3.74
C SER A 93 1.92 8.88 -4.61
N TRP A 94 3.17 8.40 -4.62
CA TRP A 94 4.21 8.95 -5.46
C TRP A 94 4.90 7.84 -6.21
N VAL A 95 5.30 8.15 -7.44
CA VAL A 95 6.10 7.25 -8.27
C VAL A 95 7.33 8.00 -8.72
N SER A 96 8.48 7.34 -8.60
CA SER A 96 9.74 7.80 -9.20
C SER A 96 9.97 7.06 -10.50
N ASP A 97 10.30 7.78 -11.56
CA ASP A 97 10.72 7.17 -12.82
C ASP A 97 12.21 6.77 -12.79
N THR A 98 12.69 6.19 -13.88
CA THR A 98 14.09 5.76 -14.01
C THR A 98 15.09 6.91 -14.01
N TYR A 99 14.63 8.15 -14.20
CA TYR A 99 15.45 9.36 -14.19
C TYR A 99 15.46 10.04 -12.82
N GLY A 100 14.69 9.54 -11.85
CA GLY A 100 14.54 10.14 -10.52
C GLY A 100 13.49 11.24 -10.48
N ASN A 101 12.66 11.41 -11.50
CA ASN A 101 11.54 12.34 -11.44
C ASN A 101 10.43 11.74 -10.58
N VAL A 102 9.98 12.48 -9.58
CA VAL A 102 8.90 12.06 -8.70
C VAL A 102 7.63 12.81 -9.06
N ALA A 103 6.55 12.06 -9.30
CA ALA A 103 5.23 12.62 -9.53
C ALA A 103 4.22 12.05 -8.53
N GLU A 104 3.23 12.87 -8.16
CA GLU A 104 2.13 12.49 -7.29
C GLU A 104 0.98 11.88 -8.11
N PHE A 105 0.43 10.77 -7.64
CA PHE A 105 -0.68 10.04 -8.23
C PHE A 105 -1.73 9.66 -7.18
N ILE A 106 -2.88 9.21 -7.65
CA ILE A 106 -3.90 8.59 -6.82
C ILE A 106 -3.66 7.08 -6.76
N THR A 107 -3.80 6.52 -5.57
CA THR A 107 -3.90 5.07 -5.36
C THR A 107 -5.17 4.79 -4.55
N HIS A 108 -5.95 3.80 -4.94
CA HIS A 108 -7.13 3.39 -4.18
C HIS A 108 -6.82 2.17 -3.30
N GLY A 109 -6.96 2.33 -1.99
CA GLY A 109 -6.86 1.22 -1.04
C GLY A 109 -8.19 0.49 -0.95
N VAL A 110 -8.27 -0.76 -1.41
CA VAL A 110 -9.47 -1.61 -1.29
C VAL A 110 -9.44 -2.30 0.07
N ALA A 111 -10.54 -2.20 0.81
CA ALA A 111 -10.71 -2.81 2.12
C ALA A 111 -12.05 -3.52 2.22
N SER A 112 -12.18 -4.36 3.26
CA SER A 112 -13.44 -4.97 3.68
C SER A 112 -14.16 -5.72 2.55
N VAL A 113 -13.41 -6.38 1.67
CA VAL A 113 -13.98 -7.21 0.59
C VAL A 113 -14.72 -8.38 1.21
N TYR A 114 -16.04 -8.36 1.14
CA TYR A 114 -16.89 -9.32 1.81
C TYR A 114 -17.88 -9.96 0.85
N CYS A 115 -18.12 -11.25 1.06
CA CYS A 115 -19.20 -11.99 0.44
C CYS A 115 -19.83 -12.87 1.53
N ASP A 116 -21.14 -12.71 1.71
CA ASP A 116 -21.91 -13.48 2.68
C ASP A 116 -21.69 -14.99 2.46
N PRO A 117 -21.47 -15.80 3.50
CA PRO A 117 -21.29 -17.24 3.39
C PRO A 117 -22.31 -17.95 2.50
N ARG A 118 -23.58 -17.47 2.47
CA ARG A 118 -24.66 -18.01 1.63
C ARG A 118 -24.41 -17.83 0.13
N TYR A 119 -23.58 -16.87 -0.24
CA TYR A 119 -23.28 -16.50 -1.63
C TYR A 119 -21.86 -16.89 -2.07
N ARG A 120 -21.01 -17.38 -1.15
CA ARG A 120 -19.65 -17.82 -1.46
C ARG A 120 -19.64 -19.00 -2.44
N GLY A 121 -18.56 -19.13 -3.19
CA GLY A 121 -18.42 -20.17 -4.23
C GLY A 121 -19.21 -19.90 -5.52
N ARG A 122 -19.98 -18.81 -5.59
CA ARG A 122 -20.78 -18.43 -6.78
C ARG A 122 -20.12 -17.39 -7.69
N GLY A 123 -18.93 -16.90 -7.33
CA GLY A 123 -18.16 -15.95 -8.14
C GLY A 123 -18.48 -14.46 -7.92
N TYR A 124 -19.40 -14.09 -7.02
CA TYR A 124 -19.77 -12.68 -6.80
C TYR A 124 -18.63 -11.80 -6.29
N ALA A 125 -17.79 -12.27 -5.37
CA ALA A 125 -16.62 -11.50 -4.94
C ALA A 125 -15.66 -11.23 -6.10
N SER A 126 -15.43 -12.23 -6.96
CA SER A 126 -14.62 -12.05 -8.17
C SER A 126 -15.28 -11.09 -9.17
N ARG A 127 -16.62 -11.12 -9.29
CA ARG A 127 -17.37 -10.17 -10.11
C ARG A 127 -17.25 -8.75 -9.58
N LEU A 128 -17.44 -8.53 -8.27
CA LEU A 128 -17.24 -7.24 -7.60
C LEU A 128 -15.86 -6.66 -7.92
N MET A 129 -14.80 -7.44 -7.74
CA MET A 129 -13.43 -6.98 -7.98
C MET A 129 -13.16 -6.66 -9.47
N LYS A 130 -13.78 -7.39 -10.41
CA LYS A 130 -13.65 -7.10 -11.85
C LYS A 130 -14.28 -5.76 -12.21
N GLU A 131 -15.51 -5.53 -11.77
CA GLU A 131 -16.19 -4.24 -11.98
C GLU A 131 -15.39 -3.10 -11.32
N LEU A 132 -14.82 -3.36 -10.14
CA LEU A 132 -14.00 -2.38 -9.42
C LEU A 132 -12.73 -2.02 -10.21
N ALA A 133 -12.07 -3.02 -10.82
CA ALA A 133 -10.90 -2.80 -11.67
C ALA A 133 -11.20 -1.91 -12.89
N GLU A 134 -12.44 -1.93 -13.40
CA GLU A 134 -12.88 -1.09 -14.53
C GLU A 134 -13.18 0.35 -14.09
N VAL A 135 -13.73 0.53 -12.88
CA VAL A 135 -14.17 1.84 -12.36
C VAL A 135 -13.01 2.65 -11.76
N LEU A 136 -12.14 2.03 -10.98
CA LEU A 136 -11.11 2.73 -10.19
C LEU A 136 -10.12 3.60 -10.99
N PRO A 137 -9.73 3.26 -12.24
CA PRO A 137 -8.84 4.11 -13.04
C PRO A 137 -9.42 5.51 -13.30
N LYS A 138 -10.75 5.68 -13.24
CA LYS A 138 -11.46 6.95 -13.49
C LYS A 138 -12.15 7.49 -12.23
N TRP A 139 -12.17 6.73 -11.14
CA TRP A 139 -12.87 7.12 -9.91
C TRP A 139 -12.08 8.16 -9.13
N GLN A 140 -12.71 9.29 -8.82
CA GLN A 140 -12.12 10.40 -8.05
C GLN A 140 -10.80 10.95 -8.63
N THR A 141 -10.62 10.77 -9.94
CA THR A 141 -9.54 11.36 -10.72
C THR A 141 -9.96 12.73 -11.26
N ALA A 142 -8.98 13.60 -11.49
CA ALA A 142 -9.16 14.85 -12.22
C ALA A 142 -8.30 14.82 -13.50
N LYS A 143 -8.49 15.78 -14.42
CA LYS A 143 -7.66 15.89 -15.65
C LYS A 143 -6.15 15.87 -15.39
N THR A 144 -5.73 16.24 -14.19
CA THR A 144 -4.32 16.40 -13.78
C THR A 144 -3.86 15.38 -12.74
N LYS A 145 -4.74 14.50 -12.24
CA LYS A 145 -4.40 13.50 -11.22
C LYS A 145 -5.01 12.16 -11.59
N GLU A 146 -4.17 11.31 -12.17
CA GLU A 146 -4.50 9.96 -12.58
C GLU A 146 -4.42 8.98 -11.41
N CYS A 147 -5.22 7.91 -11.51
CA CYS A 147 -5.12 6.75 -10.64
C CYS A 147 -4.13 5.76 -11.26
N ILE A 148 -3.04 5.45 -10.55
CA ILE A 148 -1.96 4.60 -11.09
C ILE A 148 -2.00 3.17 -10.52
N ALA A 149 -2.67 2.98 -9.38
CA ALA A 149 -2.71 1.70 -8.70
C ALA A 149 -3.94 1.55 -7.80
N SER A 150 -4.20 0.29 -7.43
CA SER A 150 -5.00 -0.04 -6.26
C SER A 150 -4.28 -1.08 -5.42
N VAL A 151 -4.48 -1.03 -4.10
CA VAL A 151 -3.77 -1.88 -3.13
C VAL A 151 -4.74 -2.44 -2.11
N LEU A 152 -4.49 -3.66 -1.64
CA LEU A 152 -5.25 -4.29 -0.56
C LEU A 152 -4.34 -5.23 0.23
N PHE A 153 -4.79 -5.58 1.43
CA PHE A 153 -4.15 -6.57 2.29
C PHE A 153 -5.07 -7.80 2.37
N SER A 154 -4.55 -8.95 1.96
CA SER A 154 -5.33 -10.19 1.85
C SER A 154 -5.18 -11.04 3.10
N ASP A 155 -6.29 -11.34 3.76
CA ASP A 155 -6.42 -12.34 4.83
C ASP A 155 -6.76 -13.75 4.30
N ILE A 156 -7.09 -13.86 3.00
CA ILE A 156 -7.38 -15.11 2.31
C ILE A 156 -6.21 -15.60 1.44
N VAL A 157 -6.36 -16.81 0.89
CA VAL A 157 -5.37 -17.48 0.05
C VAL A 157 -4.94 -16.59 -1.13
N ARG A 158 -3.61 -16.40 -1.27
CA ARG A 158 -2.94 -15.55 -2.29
C ARG A 158 -3.48 -15.71 -3.72
N ARG A 159 -3.99 -16.89 -4.08
CA ARG A 159 -4.50 -17.21 -5.42
C ARG A 159 -5.73 -16.39 -5.83
N PHE A 160 -6.61 -16.01 -4.88
CA PHE A 160 -7.85 -15.31 -5.21
C PHE A 160 -7.58 -13.98 -5.91
N TYR A 161 -6.82 -13.08 -5.28
CA TYR A 161 -6.51 -11.75 -5.81
C TYR A 161 -5.55 -11.81 -7.00
N THR A 162 -4.60 -12.74 -6.99
CA THR A 162 -3.66 -12.94 -8.11
C THR A 162 -4.40 -13.27 -9.41
N ASN A 163 -5.44 -14.12 -9.35
CA ASN A 163 -6.28 -14.44 -10.51
C ASN A 163 -7.05 -13.24 -11.05
N LEU A 164 -7.23 -12.20 -10.22
CA LEU A 164 -7.90 -10.94 -10.54
C LEU A 164 -6.90 -9.81 -10.86
N LYS A 165 -5.61 -10.14 -11.04
CA LYS A 165 -4.51 -9.20 -11.36
C LYS A 165 -4.09 -8.26 -10.22
N TRP A 166 -4.55 -8.51 -8.99
CA TRP A 166 -3.92 -7.96 -7.78
C TRP A 166 -2.74 -8.86 -7.39
N TYR A 167 -1.56 -8.49 -7.88
CA TYR A 167 -0.33 -9.22 -7.59
C TYR A 167 0.16 -8.92 -6.17
N ALA A 168 0.57 -9.98 -5.47
CA ALA A 168 1.10 -9.86 -4.13
C ALA A 168 2.56 -9.41 -4.15
N PHE A 169 2.82 -8.30 -3.45
CA PHE A 169 4.15 -7.78 -3.16
C PHE A 169 4.60 -8.24 -1.77
N PRO A 170 5.88 -8.60 -1.58
CA PRO A 170 6.38 -9.00 -0.27
C PRO A 170 6.39 -7.82 0.69
N SER A 171 6.01 -8.07 1.94
CA SER A 171 6.13 -7.14 3.06
C SER A 171 6.95 -7.80 4.17
N TYR A 172 7.81 -7.02 4.83
CA TYR A 172 8.53 -7.46 6.01
C TYR A 172 7.76 -7.05 7.26
N HIS A 173 7.54 -8.01 8.16
CA HIS A 173 7.03 -7.74 9.50
C HIS A 173 8.10 -8.21 10.49
N VAL A 174 8.50 -7.32 11.40
CA VAL A 174 9.47 -7.61 12.46
C VAL A 174 8.77 -7.42 13.79
N GLU A 175 8.79 -8.46 14.61
CA GLU A 175 8.22 -8.46 15.95
C GLU A 175 9.36 -8.50 16.97
N PHE A 176 9.27 -7.65 17.99
CA PHE A 176 10.22 -7.63 19.10
C PHE A 176 9.51 -8.11 20.37
N PRO A 177 10.15 -8.93 21.21
CA PRO A 177 9.59 -9.25 22.51
C PRO A 177 9.45 -7.98 23.36
N PRO A 178 8.42 -7.90 24.23
CA PRO A 178 8.27 -6.75 25.11
C PRO A 178 9.50 -6.63 26.00
N TRP A 179 10.09 -5.44 26.03
CA TRP A 179 11.18 -5.13 26.93
C TRP A 179 10.62 -4.68 28.29
N VAL A 180 11.01 -5.37 29.35
CA VAL A 180 10.71 -4.95 30.73
C VAL A 180 11.92 -4.17 31.25
N PRO A 181 11.77 -2.87 31.58
CA PRO A 181 12.87 -2.10 32.12
C PRO A 181 13.39 -2.71 33.43
N SER A 182 14.70 -2.84 33.56
CA SER A 182 15.33 -3.07 34.87
C SER A 182 14.98 -1.91 35.80
N ALA A 183 14.68 -2.19 37.06
CA ALA A 183 14.40 -1.15 38.06
C ALA A 183 15.55 -0.12 38.07
N GLY A 184 15.23 1.15 37.80
CA GLY A 184 16.19 2.26 37.77
C GLY A 184 16.64 2.73 36.38
N ALA A 185 16.17 2.13 35.28
CA ALA A 185 16.43 2.65 33.94
C ALA A 185 15.61 3.92 33.67
N SER A 186 16.27 5.05 33.40
CA SER A 186 15.59 6.27 32.94
C SER A 186 15.17 6.12 31.47
N PRO A 187 13.91 6.41 31.12
CA PRO A 187 13.48 6.35 29.73
C PRO A 187 14.21 7.39 28.89
N THR A 188 14.90 6.94 27.84
CA THR A 188 15.59 7.83 26.87
C THR A 188 14.64 8.36 25.79
N ALA A 189 13.43 7.80 25.69
CA ALA A 189 12.42 8.18 24.71
C ALA A 189 11.41 9.16 25.30
N THR A 190 10.96 10.10 24.48
CA THR A 190 9.86 11.01 24.82
C THR A 190 8.52 10.45 24.33
N PRO A 191 7.43 10.60 25.10
CA PRO A 191 6.09 10.24 24.62
C PRO A 191 5.72 10.99 23.34
N LEU A 192 5.00 10.30 22.44
CA LEU A 192 4.48 10.85 21.19
C LEU A 192 2.96 11.02 21.32
N PHE A 193 2.45 12.19 20.96
CA PHE A 193 1.03 12.53 21.05
C PHE A 193 0.41 12.79 19.68
N ALA A 194 -0.93 12.81 19.63
CA ALA A 194 -1.66 13.08 18.39
C ALA A 194 -1.28 14.42 17.73
N GLY A 195 -0.97 15.44 18.53
CA GLY A 195 -0.53 16.75 18.06
C GLY A 195 0.82 16.74 17.31
N ASP A 196 1.66 15.73 17.56
CA ASP A 196 2.98 15.60 16.93
C ASP A 196 2.90 14.98 15.53
N LEU A 197 1.85 14.18 15.27
CA LEU A 197 1.72 13.34 14.07
C LEU A 197 1.77 14.16 12.78
N ALA A 198 1.08 15.30 12.71
CA ALA A 198 1.05 16.10 11.48
C ALA A 198 2.44 16.61 11.08
N LYS A 199 3.27 17.01 12.06
CA LYS A 199 4.64 17.46 11.83
C LYS A 199 5.53 16.29 11.41
N LEU A 200 5.44 15.16 12.11
CA LEU A 200 6.23 13.96 11.83
C LEU A 200 5.92 13.40 10.43
N CYS A 201 4.64 13.22 10.09
CA CYS A 201 4.23 12.78 8.75
C CYS A 201 4.77 13.69 7.63
N LYS A 202 4.82 15.01 7.85
CA LYS A 202 5.39 15.95 6.87
C LYS A 202 6.92 15.78 6.72
N GLN A 203 7.62 15.52 7.82
CA GLN A 203 9.06 15.26 7.79
C GLN A 203 9.37 13.93 7.08
N ASP A 204 8.58 12.89 7.35
CA ASP A 204 8.71 11.59 6.70
C ASP A 204 8.40 11.66 5.21
N GLU A 205 7.34 12.37 4.81
CA GLU A 205 7.01 12.62 3.39
C GLU A 205 8.19 13.31 2.68
N ALA A 206 8.79 14.35 3.29
CA ALA A 206 9.95 15.03 2.71
C ALA A 206 11.18 14.12 2.56
N LEU A 207 11.44 13.24 3.53
CA LEU A 207 12.53 12.28 3.48
C LEU A 207 12.29 11.19 2.41
N ALA A 208 11.06 10.68 2.32
CA ALA A 208 10.66 9.71 1.31
C ALA A 208 10.78 10.30 -0.10
N LEU A 209 10.28 11.52 -0.32
CA LEU A 209 10.40 12.24 -1.58
C LEU A 209 11.85 12.46 -1.98
N LYS A 210 12.72 12.88 -1.04
CA LYS A 210 14.16 13.03 -1.30
C LYS A 210 14.80 11.70 -1.71
N THR A 211 14.45 10.61 -1.04
CA THR A 211 14.96 9.26 -1.34
C THR A 211 14.49 8.78 -2.71
N MET A 212 13.22 9.00 -3.05
CA MET A 212 12.65 8.65 -4.35
C MET A 212 13.19 9.52 -5.49
N ALA A 213 13.44 10.81 -5.24
CA ALA A 213 13.91 11.76 -6.24
C ALA A 213 15.41 11.67 -6.53
N THR A 214 16.15 10.82 -5.81
CA THR A 214 17.59 10.69 -6.04
C THR A 214 17.83 9.82 -7.28
N PRO A 215 18.39 10.37 -8.37
CA PRO A 215 18.74 9.56 -9.52
C PRO A 215 19.87 8.62 -9.12
N ARG A 216 19.62 7.31 -9.19
CA ARG A 216 20.58 6.27 -8.80
C ARG A 216 21.88 6.29 -9.63
N THR A 217 21.94 7.04 -10.75
CA THR A 217 23.10 7.09 -11.65
C THR A 217 23.84 8.43 -11.60
N TYR A 218 23.18 9.59 -11.72
CA TYR A 218 23.88 10.88 -11.80
C TYR A 218 24.62 11.25 -10.50
N HIS A 219 24.06 10.88 -9.35
CA HIS A 219 24.71 11.10 -8.07
C HIS A 219 25.97 10.22 -7.92
N MET A 220 25.91 8.97 -8.39
CA MET A 220 27.06 8.06 -8.40
C MET A 220 28.13 8.51 -9.40
N LEU A 221 27.72 8.97 -10.58
CA LEU A 221 28.63 9.54 -11.59
C LEU A 221 29.34 10.79 -11.06
N TRP A 222 28.65 11.63 -10.27
CA TRP A 222 29.26 12.81 -9.66
C TRP A 222 30.37 12.43 -8.65
N HIS A 223 30.11 11.44 -7.79
CA HIS A 223 31.14 10.94 -6.84
C HIS A 223 32.33 10.30 -7.57
N HIS A 224 32.08 9.46 -8.59
CA HIS A 224 33.17 8.89 -9.40
C HIS A 224 33.96 9.93 -10.19
N ALA A 225 33.30 10.93 -10.78
CA ALA A 225 33.98 12.00 -11.51
C ALA A 225 34.87 12.83 -10.57
N LYS A 226 34.40 13.07 -9.34
CA LYS A 226 35.19 13.74 -8.29
C LYS A 226 36.39 12.90 -7.85
N GLU A 227 36.22 11.59 -7.65
CA GLU A 227 37.30 10.65 -7.33
C GLU A 227 38.34 10.59 -8.45
N GLU A 228 37.91 10.44 -9.71
CA GLU A 228 38.78 10.40 -10.89
C GLU A 228 39.59 11.68 -11.04
N PHE A 229 38.97 12.83 -10.80
CA PHE A 229 39.67 14.11 -10.82
C PHE A 229 40.74 14.17 -9.71
N ALA A 230 40.37 13.84 -8.48
CA ALA A 230 41.27 13.90 -7.34
C ALA A 230 42.45 12.91 -7.47
N THR A 231 42.18 11.66 -7.86
CA THR A 231 43.21 10.62 -8.04
C THR A 231 44.12 10.89 -9.24
N LYS A 232 43.60 11.49 -10.32
CA LYS A 232 44.42 11.94 -11.44
C LYS A 232 45.39 13.04 -11.01
N VAL A 233 44.93 14.02 -10.23
CA VAL A 233 45.77 15.14 -9.76
C VAL A 233 46.80 14.68 -8.72
N LEU A 234 46.40 13.84 -7.76
CA LEU A 234 47.23 13.50 -6.60
C LEU A 234 48.14 12.30 -6.84
N LEU A 235 47.70 11.33 -7.65
CA LEU A 235 48.37 10.04 -7.81
C LEU A 235 48.70 9.71 -9.28
N ASN A 236 48.27 10.55 -10.23
CA ASN A 236 48.34 10.27 -11.67
C ASN A 236 47.70 8.92 -12.05
N LEU A 237 46.62 8.56 -11.36
CA LEU A 237 45.86 7.32 -11.56
C LEU A 237 44.40 7.62 -11.89
N GLN A 238 43.75 6.74 -12.65
CA GLN A 238 42.30 6.77 -12.90
C GLN A 238 41.67 5.42 -12.53
N PRO A 239 40.97 5.32 -11.39
CA PRO A 239 40.36 4.08 -10.93
C PRO A 239 39.30 3.58 -11.90
N GLN A 240 39.52 2.39 -12.47
CA GLN A 240 38.57 1.74 -13.39
C GLN A 240 37.52 0.91 -12.65
N VAL A 241 37.88 0.36 -11.49
CA VAL A 241 36.99 -0.46 -10.66
C VAL A 241 36.27 0.45 -9.68
N LYS A 242 34.95 0.58 -9.85
CA LYS A 242 34.09 1.46 -9.04
C LYS A 242 33.39 0.78 -7.87
N GLY A 243 33.52 -0.54 -7.77
CA GLY A 243 32.72 -1.34 -6.87
C GLY A 243 32.94 -2.83 -7.04
N ALA A 244 32.15 -3.62 -6.34
CA ALA A 244 32.03 -5.06 -6.54
C ALA A 244 30.57 -5.46 -6.65
N ILE A 245 30.32 -6.54 -7.39
CA ILE A 245 29.01 -7.16 -7.55
C ILE A 245 29.13 -8.66 -7.27
N SER A 246 28.16 -9.22 -6.55
CA SER A 246 28.11 -10.64 -6.20
C SER A 246 26.67 -11.16 -6.27
N GLY A 247 26.52 -12.45 -6.58
CA GLY A 247 25.23 -13.13 -6.70
C GLY A 247 24.69 -13.25 -8.12
N GLU A 248 23.61 -14.03 -8.25
CA GLU A 248 22.92 -14.29 -9.51
C GLU A 248 21.92 -13.18 -9.86
N ARG A 249 21.62 -13.01 -11.15
CA ARG A 249 20.67 -12.00 -11.64
C ARG A 249 19.30 -12.19 -10.95
N GLY A 250 18.76 -11.16 -10.32
CA GLY A 250 17.54 -11.24 -9.49
C GLY A 250 17.82 -11.34 -7.99
N ASN A 251 19.04 -11.70 -7.59
CA ASN A 251 19.50 -11.78 -6.19
C ASN A 251 20.87 -11.10 -6.00
N ARG A 252 21.23 -10.12 -6.84
CA ARG A 252 22.55 -9.48 -6.76
C ARG A 252 22.64 -8.47 -5.63
N ILE A 253 23.79 -8.50 -4.98
CA ILE A 253 24.25 -7.44 -4.07
C ILE A 253 25.45 -6.79 -4.74
N TRP A 254 25.46 -5.46 -4.76
CA TRP A 254 26.59 -4.69 -5.24
C TRP A 254 26.92 -3.56 -4.27
N ALA A 255 28.19 -3.20 -4.26
CA ALA A 255 28.75 -2.17 -3.43
C ALA A 255 29.62 -1.25 -4.30
N ILE A 256 29.65 0.03 -3.95
CA ILE A 256 30.40 1.08 -4.66
C ILE A 256 31.45 1.63 -3.71
N TRP A 257 32.63 1.93 -4.25
CA TRP A 257 33.71 2.55 -3.49
C TRP A 257 33.54 4.07 -3.56
N ASP A 258 33.45 4.72 -2.41
CA ASP A 258 33.52 6.18 -2.31
C ASP A 258 34.67 6.54 -1.38
N ALA A 259 35.64 7.29 -1.90
CA ALA A 259 36.84 7.69 -1.17
C ALA A 259 36.62 9.08 -0.55
N PRO A 260 36.52 9.20 0.80
CA PRO A 260 36.46 10.52 1.42
C PRO A 260 37.78 11.25 1.17
N GLY A 261 37.68 12.48 0.67
CA GLY A 261 38.82 13.35 0.33
C GLY A 261 39.60 13.89 1.54
N SER A 262 39.87 13.07 2.56
CA SER A 262 40.74 13.41 3.69
C SER A 262 42.13 12.79 3.48
N THR A 263 43.09 13.67 3.24
CA THR A 263 44.54 13.41 3.21
C THR A 263 45.06 12.79 4.52
N ASN A 264 46.00 11.85 4.39
CA ASN A 264 46.86 11.21 5.41
C ASN A 264 46.50 9.79 5.89
N LEU A 265 46.28 8.84 4.98
CA LEU A 265 46.39 7.40 5.31
C LEU A 265 47.40 6.70 4.38
N PRO A 266 48.24 5.79 4.91
CA PRO A 266 49.18 5.01 4.10
C PRO A 266 48.44 4.10 3.12
N ARG A 267 49.13 3.73 2.03
CA ARG A 267 48.67 3.08 0.76
C ARG A 267 47.74 1.85 0.88
N THR A 268 47.38 1.38 2.07
CA THR A 268 46.67 0.12 2.30
C THR A 268 45.32 0.24 3.01
N GLN A 269 44.85 1.43 3.39
CA GLN A 269 43.54 1.57 4.06
C GLN A 269 42.81 2.84 3.63
N TYR A 270 42.02 2.76 2.56
CA TYR A 270 40.97 3.74 2.29
C TYR A 270 39.72 3.33 3.08
N PRO A 271 39.20 4.15 4.00
CA PRO A 271 37.94 3.86 4.67
C PRO A 271 36.81 3.92 3.63
N THR A 272 36.28 2.76 3.29
CA THR A 272 35.23 2.59 2.29
C THR A 272 33.89 2.91 2.96
N THR A 273 33.19 3.95 2.50
CA THR A 273 31.77 4.10 2.88
C THR A 273 30.96 3.12 2.05
N LEU A 274 30.38 2.12 2.70
CA LEU A 274 29.61 1.07 2.06
C LEU A 274 28.16 1.53 1.81
N SER A 275 27.85 1.87 0.56
CA SER A 275 26.46 2.02 0.12
C SER A 275 25.97 0.68 -0.44
N ILE A 276 25.11 -0.03 0.32
CA ILE A 276 24.48 -1.28 -0.10
C ILE A 276 23.18 -0.96 -0.82
N SER A 277 23.05 -1.36 -2.08
CA SER A 277 21.77 -1.35 -2.78
C SER A 277 21.38 -2.78 -3.14
N CYS A 278 20.28 -3.27 -2.57
CA CYS A 278 19.69 -4.56 -2.93
C CYS A 278 18.67 -4.37 -4.07
N GLY A 279 18.82 -5.17 -5.13
CA GLY A 279 17.74 -5.46 -6.09
C GLY A 279 17.97 -4.98 -7.53
N LEU A 280 18.47 -5.90 -8.37
CA LEU A 280 18.08 -6.12 -9.78
C LEU A 280 18.17 -7.62 -10.11
#